data_AF-A0A383CQY1-F1
#
_entry.id   AF-A0A383CQY1-F1
#
_cell.length_a   1.000
_cell.length_b   1.000
_cell.length_c   1.000
_cell.angle_alpha   90.00
_cell.angle_beta   90.00
_cell.angle_gamma   90.00
#
_symmetry.space_group_name_H-M   'P 1'
#
loop_
_entity.id
_entity.type
_entity.pdbx_description
1 polymer ?
#
loop_
_entity_poly.entity_id
_entity_poly.type
_entity_poly.pdbx_seq_one_letter_code
_entity_poly.pdbx_strand_id
1 'polypeptide(L)' 'MTDSENLEGCTLTDEELEDLFMKQVEGTFMWVNKAGQPFGIITYYLWQDGSFWFTCAQKRARV' A
#
# COMPACT_ATOMS: atom_id res chain seq x y z
N MET A 1 12.53 18.63 13.81
CA MET A 1 11.71 17.55 14.40
C MET A 1 12.46 17.08 15.63
N THR A 2 12.01 17.47 16.82
CA THR A 2 12.74 17.28 18.10
C THR A 2 12.45 15.95 18.76
N ASP A 3 11.44 15.23 18.25
CA ASP A 3 11.05 13.88 18.65
C ASP A 3 10.72 13.11 17.37
N SER A 4 11.50 12.08 17.05
CA SER A 4 11.31 11.24 15.87
C SER A 4 10.24 10.17 16.05
N GLU A 5 9.81 9.92 17.29
CA GLU A 5 8.77 8.95 17.61
C GLU A 5 7.39 9.61 17.73
N ASN A 6 7.33 10.94 17.82
CA ASN A 6 6.06 11.66 17.77
C ASN A 6 5.48 11.66 16.35
N LEU A 7 4.39 10.91 16.17
CA LEU A 7 3.65 10.77 14.92
C LEU A 7 2.35 11.60 14.89
N GLU A 8 2.11 12.44 15.91
CA GLU A 8 0.95 13.34 15.90
C GLU A 8 1.00 14.26 14.68
N GLY A 9 -0.10 14.32 13.93
CA GLY A 9 -0.18 15.10 12.69
C GLY A 9 0.46 14.43 11.46
N CYS A 10 0.97 13.20 11.56
CA CYS A 10 1.41 12.43 10.39
C CYS A 10 0.26 11.72 9.65
N THR A 11 -0.98 11.85 10.13
CA THR A 11 -2.16 11.29 9.48
C THR A 11 -2.58 12.17 8.31
N LEU A 12 -2.83 11.54 7.16
CA LEU A 12 -3.43 12.20 6.00
C LEU A 12 -4.94 12.33 6.19
N THR A 13 -5.50 13.45 5.75
CA THR A 13 -6.95 13.60 5.54
C THR A 13 -7.41 12.70 4.39
N ASP A 14 -8.72 12.44 4.31
CA ASP A 14 -9.29 11.64 3.21
C ASP A 14 -8.99 12.24 1.82
N GLU A 15 -8.96 13.56 1.71
CA GLU A 15 -8.62 14.28 0.47
C GLU A 15 -7.14 14.09 0.08
N GLU A 16 -6.23 14.18 1.05
CA GLU A 16 -4.80 13.95 0.83
C GLU A 16 -4.50 12.47 0.49
N LEU A 17 -5.26 11.54 1.08
CA LEU A 17 -5.20 10.11 0.78
C LEU A 17 -5.64 9.83 -0.67
N GLU A 18 -6.77 10.40 -1.08
CA GLU A 18 -7.28 10.27 -2.45
C GLU A 18 -6.31 10.86 -3.48
N ASP A 19 -5.77 12.05 -3.20
CA ASP A 19 -4.77 12.70 -4.06
C ASP A 19 -3.48 11.87 -4.17
N LEU A 20 -3.01 11.29 -3.05
CA LEU A 20 -1.87 10.38 -3.04
C LEU A 20 -2.14 9.15 -3.93
N PHE A 21 -3.29 8.51 -3.79
CA PHE A 21 -3.62 7.30 -4.55
C PHE A 21 -3.79 7.57 -6.04
N MET A 22 -4.34 8.73 -6.42
CA MET A 22 -4.47 9.15 -7.81
C MET A 22 -3.13 9.51 -8.46
N LYS A 23 -2.15 10.02 -7.70
CA LYS A 23 -0.82 10.42 -8.21
C LYS A 23 0.18 9.28 -8.27
N GLN A 24 0.11 8.36 -7.31
CA GLN A 24 1.03 7.23 -7.24
C GLN A 24 0.58 6.09 -8.17
N VAL A 25 1.55 5.34 -8.67
CA VAL A 25 1.31 4.22 -9.60
C VAL A 25 1.92 2.90 -9.12
N GLU A 26 2.68 2.93 -8.02
CA GLU A 26 3.38 1.78 -7.45
C GLU A 26 3.09 1.70 -5.95
N GLY A 27 2.92 0.47 -5.44
CA GLY A 27 2.70 0.22 -4.03
C GLY A 27 3.35 -1.08 -3.57
N THR A 28 3.56 -1.20 -2.26
CA THR A 28 4.00 -2.43 -1.62
C THR A 28 2.81 -3.18 -1.04
N PHE A 29 2.47 -4.31 -1.62
CA PHE A 29 1.45 -5.21 -1.08
C PHE A 29 2.11 -6.18 -0.11
N MET A 30 1.72 -6.13 1.15
CA MET A 30 2.28 -6.95 2.22
C MET A 30 1.26 -7.94 2.75
N TRP A 31 1.72 -9.15 3.07
CA TRP A 31 0.93 -10.16 3.75
C TRP A 31 1.83 -11.03 4.63
N VAL A 32 1.21 -11.82 5.49
CA VAL A 32 1.91 -12.75 6.38
C VAL A 32 1.77 -14.19 5.86
N ASN A 33 2.85 -14.96 5.91
CA ASN A 33 2.80 -16.38 5.55
C ASN A 33 2.30 -17.28 6.69
N LYS A 34 2.06 -18.56 6.39
CA LYS A 34 1.58 -19.54 7.39
C LYS A 34 2.53 -19.68 8.60
N ALA A 35 3.79 -19.28 8.46
CA ALA A 35 4.79 -19.29 9.52
C ALA A 35 4.90 -17.92 10.25
N GLY A 36 4.02 -16.96 9.97
CA GLY A 36 4.04 -15.65 10.63
C GLY A 36 5.03 -14.65 10.04
N GLN A 37 5.71 -14.96 8.94
CA GLN A 37 6.73 -14.08 8.36
C GLN A 37 6.10 -13.05 7.40
N PRO A 38 6.49 -11.76 7.48
CA PRO A 38 6.02 -10.74 6.55
C PRO A 38 6.64 -10.95 5.17
N PHE A 39 5.84 -10.78 4.13
CA PHE A 39 6.27 -10.82 2.75
C PHE A 39 5.65 -9.64 2.01
N GLY A 40 6.46 -8.92 1.25
CA GLY A 40 6.04 -7.75 0.47
C GLY A 40 6.39 -7.92 -1.00
N ILE A 41 5.51 -7.47 -1.88
CA ILE A 41 5.82 -7.28 -3.30
C ILE A 41 5.62 -5.82 -3.66
N ILE A 42 6.55 -5.29 -4.44
CA ILE A 42 6.39 -4.00 -5.10
C ILE A 42 5.77 -4.27 -6.46
N THR A 43 4.68 -3.59 -6.78
CA THR A 43 3.99 -3.72 -8.06
C THR A 43 3.27 -2.43 -8.42
N TYR A 44 3.06 -2.24 -9.72
CA TYR A 44 2.18 -1.19 -10.21
C TYR A 44 0.72 -1.49 -9.87
N TYR A 45 -0.05 -0.44 -9.61
CA TYR A 45 -1.49 -0.51 -9.39
C TYR A 45 -2.24 0.60 -10.15
N LEU A 46 -3.56 0.44 -10.26
CA LEU A 46 -4.52 1.47 -10.67
C LEU A 46 -5.47 1.74 -9.50
N TRP A 47 -5.61 3.00 -9.10
CA TRP A 47 -6.63 3.42 -8.14
C TRP A 47 -7.89 3.84 -8.89
N GLN A 48 -8.99 3.15 -8.65
CA GLN A 48 -10.25 3.42 -9.33
C GLN A 48 -11.41 2.94 -8.45
N ASP A 49 -12.44 3.78 -8.29
CA ASP A 49 -13.68 3.47 -7.57
C ASP A 49 -13.44 2.93 -6.15
N GLY A 50 -12.52 3.57 -5.41
CA GLY A 50 -12.19 3.19 -4.04
C GLY A 50 -11.42 1.88 -3.92
N SER A 51 -10.86 1.36 -5.03
CA SER A 51 -10.20 0.05 -5.09
C SER A 51 -8.83 0.12 -5.77
N PHE A 52 -7.88 -0.64 -5.23
CA PHE A 52 -6.59 -0.90 -5.86
C PHE A 52 -6.67 -2.09 -6.81
N TRP A 53 -6.32 -1.87 -8.07
CA TRP A 53 -6.29 -2.89 -9.10
C TRP A 53 -4.85 -3.14 -9.54
N PHE A 54 -4.46 -4.39 -9.74
CA PHE A 54 -3.15 -4.73 -10.28
C PHE A 54 -3.21 -6.10 -10.95
N THR A 55 -2.23 -6.41 -11.80
CA THR A 55 -2.21 -7.68 -12.54
C THR A 55 -1.58 -8.79 -11.70
N CYS A 56 -2.28 -9.93 -11.58
CA CYS A 56 -1.73 -11.14 -10.98
C CYS A 56 -1.17 -12.09 -12.04
N ALA A 57 -0.01 -12.69 -11.76
CA ALA A 57 0.50 -13.80 -12.53
C ALA A 57 0.05 -15.11 -11.90
N GLN A 58 -0.36 -16.09 -12.71
CA GLN A 58 -0.88 -17.40 -12.27
C GLN A 58 0.00 -18.13 -11.25
N LYS A 59 1.31 -17.87 -11.25
CA LYS A 59 2.28 -18.49 -10.32
C LYS A 59 2.33 -17.81 -8.93
N ARG A 60 1.63 -16.70 -8.72
CA ARG A 60 1.61 -16.01 -7.41
C ARG A 60 0.53 -16.65 -6.54
N ALA A 61 0.93 -17.49 -5.60
CA ALA A 61 0.02 -18.31 -4.79
C ALA A 61 -0.96 -17.56 -3.86
N ARG A 62 -0.92 -16.22 -3.80
CA ARG A 62 -1.62 -15.40 -2.79
C ARG A 62 -2.13 -14.07 -3.30
N VAL A 63 -2.28 -13.95 -4.61
CA VAL A 63 -2.77 -12.75 -5.27
C VAL A 63 -3.75 -13.14 -6.36
#